data_AF-A0A5C6W457-F1
#
_entry.id   AF-A0A5C6W457-F1
#
_cell.length_a   1.000
_cell.length_b   1.000
_cell.length_c   1.000
_cell.angle_alpha   90.00
_cell.angle_beta   90.00
_cell.angle_gamma   90.00
#
_symmetry.space_group_name_H-M   'P 1'
#
loop_
_entity.id
_entity.type
_entity.pdbx_description
1 polymer ?
#
loop_
_entity_poly.entity_id
_entity_poly.type
_entity_poly.pdbx_seq_one_letter_code
_entity_poly.pdbx_strand_id
1 'polypeptide(L)' 'MRDDLTLQQIAEGIPKSVLNASDKDLEGFQQIIEETIKLREGHRNLQKLVKGFSSSTIQRS' A
#
# COMPACT_ATOMS: atom_id res chain seq x y z
N MET A 1 19.21 0.73 9.90
CA MET A 1 19.25 2.20 9.99
C MET A 1 17.93 2.71 9.46
N ARG A 2 17.20 3.51 10.24
CA ARG A 2 16.19 4.40 9.66
C ARG A 2 17.01 5.53 9.07
N ASP A 3 17.02 5.68 7.75
CA ASP A 3 17.75 6.76 7.11
C ASP A 3 17.18 8.09 7.63
N ASP A 4 18.06 8.94 8.17
CA ASP A 4 17.72 10.30 8.60
C ASP A 4 17.46 11.15 7.35
N LEU A 5 16.27 11.00 6.78
CA LEU A 5 15.80 11.79 5.67
C LEU A 5 15.64 13.25 6.12
N THR A 6 16.32 14.15 5.42
CA THR A 6 16.13 15.58 5.65
C THR A 6 14.73 16.01 5.15
N LEU A 7 14.17 17.08 5.72
CA LEU A 7 12.89 17.64 5.25
C LEU A 7 12.90 17.96 3.74
N GLN A 8 14.06 18.35 3.21
CA GLN A 8 14.26 18.58 1.79
C GLN A 8 14.11 17.28 0.98
N GLN A 9 14.72 16.18 1.42
CA GLN A 9 14.61 14.88 0.74
C GLN A 9 13.18 14.33 0.79
N ILE A 10 12.45 14.59 1.88
CA ILE A 10 11.03 14.25 1.99
C ILE A 10 10.22 15.09 0.99
N ALA A 11 10.45 16.39 0.91
CA ALA A 11 9.73 17.28 0.00
C ALA A 11 10.02 16.97 -1.48
N GLU A 12 11.27 16.63 -1.82
CA GLU A 12 11.68 16.22 -3.17
C GLU A 12 11.02 14.91 -3.61
N GLY A 13 10.68 14.04 -2.65
CA GLY A 13 9.97 12.79 -2.91
C GLY A 13 8.46 12.94 -3.10
N ILE A 14 7.87 14.08 -2.76
CA ILE A 14 6.44 14.32 -2.89
C ILE A 14 6.15 14.97 -4.26
N PRO A 15 5.24 14.39 -5.07
CA PRO A 15 4.85 15.00 -6.34
C PRO A 15 4.34 16.43 -6.15
N LYS A 16 4.73 17.36 -7.02
CA LYS A 16 4.28 18.76 -6.98
C LYS A 16 2.76 18.90 -7.00
N SER A 17 2.05 17.95 -7.61
CA SER A 17 0.58 17.89 -7.61
C SER A 17 0.00 17.68 -6.21
N VAL A 18 0.70 16.96 -5.33
CA VAL A 18 0.31 16.75 -3.93
C VAL A 18 0.70 17.97 -3.08
N LEU A 19 1.87 18.56 -3.31
CA LEU A 19 2.31 19.77 -2.58
C LEU A 19 1.41 20.99 -2.83
N ASN A 20 0.82 21.09 -4.02
CA ASN A 20 -0.06 22.20 -4.42
C ASN A 20 -1.55 21.82 -4.38
N ALA A 21 -1.91 20.67 -3.81
CA ALA A 21 -3.28 20.20 -3.73
C ALA A 21 -4.11 21.01 -2.73
N SER A 22 -5.41 21.13 -2.96
CA SER A 22 -6.31 21.65 -1.93
C SER A 22 -6.54 20.62 -0.82
N ASP A 23 -6.99 21.06 0.36
CA ASP A 23 -7.33 20.14 1.47
C ASP A 23 -8.34 19.06 1.03
N LYS A 24 -9.31 19.44 0.18
CA LYS A 24 -10.30 18.50 -0.39
C LYS A 24 -9.65 17.45 -1.29
N ASP A 25 -8.69 17.85 -2.11
CA ASP A 25 -7.97 16.93 -2.99
C ASP A 25 -7.08 15.98 -2.18
N LEU A 26 -6.46 16.48 -1.10
CA LEU A 26 -5.67 15.67 -0.18
C LEU A 26 -6.53 14.64 0.56
N GLU A 27 -7.75 15.00 0.98
CA GLU A 27 -8.69 14.05 1.58
C GLU A 27 -9.10 12.95 0.59
N GLY A 28 -9.44 13.32 -0.65
CA GLY A 28 -9.73 12.35 -1.70
C GLY A 28 -8.54 11.44 -2.01
N PHE A 29 -7.33 12.00 -2.04
CA PHE A 29 -6.10 11.23 -2.22
C PHE A 29 -5.84 10.27 -1.05
N GLN A 30 -6.10 10.70 0.20
CA GLN A 30 -6.01 9.84 1.37
C GLN A 30 -6.96 8.65 1.25
N GLN A 31 -8.22 8.87 0.86
CA GLN A 31 -9.19 7.78 0.66
C GLN A 31 -8.70 6.77 -0.39
N ILE A 32 -8.10 7.24 -1.49
CA ILE A 32 -7.51 6.38 -2.52
C ILE A 32 -6.37 5.53 -1.94
N ILE A 33 -5.50 6.11 -1.11
CA ILE A 33 -4.40 5.39 -0.45
C ILE A 33 -4.97 4.31 0.48
N GLU A 34 -5.99 4.63 1.27
CA GLU A 34 -6.61 3.69 2.20
C GLU A 34 -7.22 2.48 1.47
N GLU A 35 -7.98 2.71 0.40
CA GLU A 35 -8.55 1.63 -0.42
C GLU A 35 -7.47 0.79 -1.11
N THR A 36 -6.38 1.43 -1.56
CA THR A 36 -5.24 0.73 -2.15
C THR A 36 -4.55 -0.21 -1.15
N ILE A 37 -4.41 0.23 0.11
CA ILE A 37 -3.86 -0.59 1.20
C ILE A 37 -4.79 -1.79 1.47
N LYS A 38 -6.11 -1.56 1.57
CA LYS A 38 -7.09 -2.64 1.78
C LYS A 38 -7.01 -3.69 0.66
N LEU A 39 -6.94 -3.25 -0.60
CA LEU A 39 -6.79 -4.14 -1.76
C LEU A 39 -5.51 -4.99 -1.67
N ARG A 40 -4.38 -4.36 -1.33
CA ARG A 40 -3.10 -5.07 -1.17
C ARG A 40 -3.17 -6.15 -0.09
N GLU A 41 -3.76 -5.84 1.06
CA GLU A 41 -3.90 -6.82 2.15
C GLU A 41 -4.89 -7.93 1.78
N GLY A 42 -5.98 -7.60 1.08
CA GLY A 42 -6.89 -8.58 0.49
C GLY A 42 -6.17 -9.56 -0.45
N HIS A 43 -5.33 -9.05 -1.35
CA HIS A 43 -4.52 -9.87 -2.25
C HIS A 43 -3.54 -10.78 -1.49
N ARG A 44 -2.85 -10.25 -0.47
CA ARG A 44 -1.95 -11.05 0.39
C ARG A 44 -2.69 -12.18 1.11
N ASN A 45 -3.88 -11.90 1.61
CA ASN A 45 -4.72 -12.90 2.28
C ASN A 45 -5.17 -13.99 1.31
N LEU A 46 -5.64 -13.61 0.12
CA LEU A 46 -6.00 -14.57 -0.92
C LEU A 46 -4.81 -15.47 -1.31
N GLN A 47 -3.62 -14.89 -1.48
CA GLN A 47 -2.41 -15.65 -1.78
C GLN A 47 -2.10 -16.70 -0.70
N LYS A 48 -2.28 -16.35 0.59
CA LYS A 48 -2.12 -17.31 1.70
C LYS A 48 -3.14 -18.45 1.62
N LEU A 49 -4.40 -18.14 1.34
CA LEU A 49 -5.46 -19.15 1.20
C LEU A 49 -5.18 -20.11 0.04
N VAL A 50 -4.79 -19.59 -1.12
CA VAL A 50 -4.44 -20.41 -2.30
C VAL A 50 -3.28 -21.36 -1.97
N LYS A 51 -2.21 -20.84 -1.36
CA LYS A 51 -1.07 -21.67 -0.95
C LYS A 51 -1.48 -22.75 0.04
N GLY A 52 -2.30 -22.40 1.04
CA GLY A 52 -2.82 -23.34 2.03
C GLY A 52 -3.71 -24.41 1.42
N PHE A 53 -4.54 -24.06 0.43
CA PHE A 53 -5.35 -25.02 -0.32
C PHE A 53 -4.45 -26.00 -1.09
N SER A 54 -3.53 -25.48 -1.91
CA SER A 54 -2.62 -26.33 -2.72
C SER A 54 -1.80 -27.29 -1.86
N SER A 55 -1.26 -26.85 -0.71
CA SER A 55 -0.52 -27.74 0.19
C SER A 55 -1.40 -28.83 0.80
N SER A 56 -2.66 -28.51 1.10
CA SER A 56 -3.61 -29.46 1.70
C SER A 56 -4.07 -30.53 0.72
N THR A 57 -4.20 -30.19 -0.58
CA THR A 57 -4.57 -31.17 -1.61
C THR A 57 -3.43 -32.13 -1.93
N ILE A 58 -2.19 -31.63 -1.98
CA ILE A 58 -0.99 -32.45 -2.24
C ILE A 58 -0.78 -33.49 -1.13
N GLN A 59 -1.06 -33.17 0.14
CA GLN A 59 -0.93 -34.12 1.24
C GLN A 59 -2.01 -35.22 1.29
N ARG A 60 -3.11 -35.08 0.54
CA ARG A 60 -4.18 -36.08 0.45
C ARG A 60 -4.10 -36.96 -0.80
N SER A 61 -3.14 -36.69 -1.69
CA SER A 61 -2.93 -37.41 -2.96
C SER A 61 -1.88 -38.50 -2.81
#